data_AF-A0A7J8XUG7-F1
#
_entry.id   AF-A0A7J8XUG7-F1
#
_cell.length_a   1.000
_cell.length_b   1.000
_cell.length_c   1.000
_cell.angle_alpha   90.00
_cell.angle_beta   90.00
_cell.angle_gamma   90.00
#
_symmetry.space_group_name_H-M   'P 1'
#
loop_
_entity.id
_entity.type
_entity.pdbx_description
1 polymer ?
#
loop_
_entity_poly.entity_id
_entity_poly.type
_entity_poly.pdbx_seq_one_letter_code
_entity_poly.pdbx_strand_id
1 'polypeptide(L)'
;VHGPGADIDTLCVGPSYVNREEDFFIILHDILAEMEEVTELQPVPDAHVPVMKFKFQGISIDLLYASISLLVVPDDLDISCVSVLHNVDEQSVRSLNGCRVADQILKLVPNIEHFRTALRCLKFWAKRRGVYSNVTGFLGGVNWALLVARICQLYPNAIPSMLLSRFFRVYTQWRWPNPVMLCSIEEDELGFPVWDPRKNPRDRFHHMPIITPAYPCMNSSYNVSVSTLRVIMEQFQCGNGICEEIELNKAQWNTLFERYLFFEAYKNYLQVDIVSADADDLLAWKGWTESRLRLLTLKIERDTNGMLQCHPYPNEYVDKSKLFPHCSFFMGLQRKEG
;
A
#
# COMPACT_ATOMS: atom_id res chain seq x y z
N VAL A 1 0.40 11.09 7.66
CA VAL A 1 1.75 11.56 7.23
C VAL A 1 1.76 11.88 5.74
N HIS A 2 0.81 12.71 5.29
CA HIS A 2 0.71 13.10 3.88
C HIS A 2 1.90 14.00 3.48
N GLY A 3 2.22 14.02 2.20
CA GLY A 3 3.15 14.97 1.59
C GLY A 3 2.40 15.85 0.58
N PRO A 4 3.06 16.86 0.01
CA PRO A 4 2.47 17.66 -1.07
C PRO A 4 2.02 16.77 -2.24
N GLY A 5 0.81 17.00 -2.74
CA GLY A 5 0.23 16.21 -3.84
C GLY A 5 -0.13 14.77 -3.49
N ALA A 6 -0.23 14.43 -2.19
CA ALA A 6 -0.81 13.15 -1.79
C ALA A 6 -2.33 13.22 -1.79
N ASP A 7 -2.97 12.14 -2.25
CA ASP A 7 -4.42 12.00 -2.30
C ASP A 7 -5.02 11.93 -0.88
N ILE A 8 -6.31 12.27 -0.77
CA ILE A 8 -7.09 12.14 0.46
C ILE A 8 -8.01 10.92 0.34
N ASP A 9 -7.66 9.86 1.07
CA ASP A 9 -8.53 8.70 1.26
C ASP A 9 -9.71 9.10 2.16
N THR A 10 -10.94 9.04 1.64
CA THR A 10 -12.15 9.47 2.32
C THR A 10 -13.17 8.34 2.36
N LEU A 11 -13.84 8.15 3.50
CA LEU A 11 -14.93 7.17 3.64
C LEU A 11 -16.25 7.91 3.87
N CYS A 12 -17.21 7.71 2.97
CA CYS A 12 -18.60 8.08 3.17
C CYS A 12 -19.34 6.93 3.87
N VAL A 13 -19.95 7.21 5.03
CA VAL A 13 -20.75 6.24 5.79
C VAL A 13 -22.21 6.62 5.65
N GLY A 14 -23.02 5.74 5.05
CA GLY A 14 -24.45 5.96 4.82
C GLY A 14 -25.33 5.00 5.63
N PRO A 15 -26.61 5.34 5.82
CA PRO A 15 -27.56 4.47 6.50
C PRO A 15 -27.96 3.27 5.63
N SER A 16 -28.66 2.31 6.24
CA SER A 16 -28.95 1.00 5.64
C SER A 16 -29.83 1.02 4.38
N TYR A 17 -30.54 2.12 4.14
CA TYR A 17 -31.41 2.29 2.97
C TYR A 17 -30.73 3.02 1.81
N VAL A 18 -29.49 3.48 1.99
CA VAL A 18 -28.68 4.10 0.93
C VAL A 18 -27.72 3.05 0.39
N ASN A 19 -27.88 2.69 -0.87
CA ASN A 19 -27.19 1.61 -1.54
C ASN A 19 -26.03 2.10 -2.41
N ARG A 20 -25.06 1.22 -2.64
CA ARG A 20 -23.83 1.57 -3.36
C ARG A 20 -24.05 1.77 -4.87
N GLU A 21 -24.91 0.96 -5.46
CA GLU A 21 -25.06 0.87 -6.92
C GLU A 21 -25.77 2.09 -7.49
N GLU A 22 -26.88 2.48 -6.88
CA GLU A 22 -27.71 3.61 -7.31
C GLU A 22 -27.32 4.89 -6.59
N ASP A 23 -27.36 4.92 -5.25
CA ASP A 23 -27.19 6.19 -4.53
C ASP A 23 -25.75 6.72 -4.57
N PHE A 24 -24.76 5.84 -4.41
CA PHE A 24 -23.36 6.26 -4.39
C PHE A 24 -22.76 6.42 -5.80
N PHE A 25 -22.88 5.42 -6.68
CA PHE A 25 -22.23 5.47 -8.00
C PHE A 25 -23.04 6.18 -9.10
N ILE A 26 -24.33 6.45 -8.90
CA ILE A 26 -25.15 7.21 -9.86
C ILE A 26 -25.53 8.57 -9.27
N ILE A 27 -26.31 8.60 -8.18
CA ILE A 27 -26.86 9.86 -7.67
C ILE A 27 -25.75 10.80 -7.16
N LEU A 28 -24.88 10.32 -6.26
CA LEU A 28 -23.78 11.15 -5.76
C LEU A 28 -22.75 11.47 -6.85
N HIS A 29 -22.52 10.55 -7.79
CA HIS A 29 -21.69 10.81 -8.96
C HIS A 29 -22.23 11.99 -9.76
N ASP A 30 -23.52 12.00 -10.08
CA ASP A 30 -24.14 13.04 -10.90
C ASP A 30 -24.13 14.39 -10.16
N ILE A 31 -24.38 14.38 -8.84
CA ILE A 31 -24.21 15.58 -8.00
C ILE A 31 -22.77 16.11 -8.09
N LEU A 32 -21.76 15.25 -7.98
CA LEU A 32 -20.35 15.66 -8.06
C LEU A 32 -19.98 16.14 -9.46
N ALA A 33 -20.56 15.56 -10.52
CA ALA A 33 -20.31 15.95 -11.90
C ALA A 33 -20.86 17.35 -12.23
N GLU A 34 -21.89 17.81 -11.51
CA GLU A 34 -22.45 19.16 -11.65
C GLU A 34 -21.65 20.24 -10.91
N MET A 35 -20.69 19.86 -10.05
CA MET A 35 -19.88 20.81 -9.28
C MET A 35 -18.68 21.33 -10.10
N GLU A 36 -18.57 22.65 -10.25
CA GLU A 36 -17.45 23.29 -10.98
C GLU A 36 -16.09 23.00 -10.33
N GLU A 37 -16.07 22.73 -9.02
CA GLU A 37 -14.85 22.41 -8.26
C GLU A 37 -14.33 20.99 -8.51
N VAL A 38 -15.16 20.10 -9.07
CA VAL A 38 -14.84 18.69 -9.30
C VAL A 38 -14.30 18.52 -10.72
N THR A 39 -13.13 17.92 -10.83
CA THR A 39 -12.51 17.55 -12.10
C THR A 39 -12.00 16.11 -12.04
N GLU A 40 -11.73 15.48 -13.19
CA GLU A 40 -11.21 14.11 -13.27
C GLU A 40 -12.05 13.06 -12.51
N LEU A 41 -13.38 13.21 -12.53
CA LEU A 41 -14.31 12.28 -11.86
C LEU A 41 -14.33 10.92 -12.58
N GLN A 42 -13.91 9.88 -11.85
CA GLN A 42 -13.76 8.52 -12.36
C GLN A 42 -14.31 7.50 -11.34
N PRO A 43 -15.51 6.92 -11.58
CA PRO A 43 -16.01 5.80 -10.79
C PRO A 43 -15.28 4.49 -11.14
N VAL A 44 -14.97 3.68 -10.12
CA VAL A 44 -14.34 2.35 -10.28
C VAL A 44 -15.09 1.30 -9.44
N PRO A 45 -16.31 0.91 -9.86
CA PRO A 45 -17.17 0.00 -9.08
C PRO A 45 -16.62 -1.44 -9.00
N ASP A 46 -15.90 -1.89 -10.02
CA ASP A 46 -15.37 -3.27 -10.12
C ASP A 46 -14.02 -3.47 -9.39
N ALA A 47 -13.53 -2.46 -8.67
CA ALA A 47 -12.32 -2.58 -7.87
C ALA A 47 -12.52 -3.52 -6.68
N HIS A 48 -11.42 -4.04 -6.13
CA HIS A 48 -11.48 -4.89 -4.92
C HIS A 48 -12.15 -4.18 -3.73
N VAL A 49 -11.91 -2.86 -3.63
CA VAL A 49 -12.66 -1.92 -2.80
C VAL A 49 -13.22 -0.87 -3.75
N PRO A 50 -14.55 -0.86 -3.99
CA PRO A 50 -15.17 0.12 -4.89
C PRO A 50 -14.88 1.55 -4.46
N VAL A 51 -14.51 2.41 -5.40
CA VAL A 51 -14.04 3.77 -5.13
C VAL A 51 -14.49 4.74 -6.22
N MET A 52 -14.77 5.97 -5.85
CA MET A 52 -14.94 7.10 -6.75
C MET A 52 -13.75 8.04 -6.60
N LYS A 53 -13.01 8.24 -7.69
CA LYS A 53 -11.80 9.07 -7.70
C LYS A 53 -12.10 10.40 -8.39
N PHE A 54 -11.64 11.51 -7.83
CA PHE A 54 -11.80 12.82 -8.44
C PHE A 54 -10.81 13.82 -7.87
N LYS A 55 -10.71 14.99 -8.49
CA LYS A 55 -10.03 16.16 -7.93
C LYS A 55 -11.03 17.20 -7.50
N PHE A 56 -11.02 17.54 -6.22
CA PHE A 56 -11.79 18.65 -5.68
C PHE A 56 -10.87 19.85 -5.49
N GLN A 57 -11.10 20.94 -6.22
CA GLN A 57 -10.24 22.13 -6.20
C GLN A 57 -8.76 21.81 -6.44
N GLY A 58 -8.48 20.83 -7.31
CA GLY A 58 -7.14 20.36 -7.65
C GLY A 58 -6.51 19.37 -6.66
N ILE A 59 -7.21 18.98 -5.58
CA ILE A 59 -6.78 17.98 -4.61
C ILE A 59 -7.42 16.63 -4.97
N SER A 60 -6.59 15.60 -5.19
CA SER A 60 -7.08 14.24 -5.45
C SER A 60 -7.78 13.64 -4.22
N ILE A 61 -8.96 13.06 -4.42
CA ILE A 61 -9.79 12.39 -3.42
C ILE A 61 -10.13 10.99 -3.93
N ASP A 62 -9.86 9.99 -3.09
CA ASP A 62 -10.34 8.61 -3.27
C ASP A 62 -11.50 8.41 -2.28
N LEU A 63 -12.73 8.47 -2.77
CA LEU A 63 -13.96 8.37 -1.97
C LEU A 63 -14.51 6.95 -1.97
N LEU A 64 -14.54 6.32 -0.80
CA LEU A 64 -15.12 5.01 -0.54
C LEU A 64 -16.52 5.13 0.06
N TYR A 65 -17.30 4.07 -0.01
CA TYR A 65 -18.65 4.02 0.57
C TYR A 65 -18.92 2.76 1.38
N ALA A 66 -19.46 2.95 2.57
CA ALA A 66 -19.97 1.89 3.43
C ALA A 66 -21.40 2.19 3.89
N SER A 67 -22.32 1.28 3.58
CA SER A 67 -23.68 1.32 4.14
C SER A 67 -23.68 0.50 5.45
N ILE A 68 -24.07 1.14 6.55
CA ILE A 68 -24.11 0.51 7.87
C ILE A 68 -25.55 0.17 8.25
N SER A 69 -25.75 -0.85 9.08
CA SER A 69 -27.09 -1.29 9.54
C SER A 69 -27.73 -0.36 10.57
N LEU A 70 -27.72 0.95 10.31
CA LEU A 70 -28.40 1.99 11.08
C LEU A 70 -29.33 2.79 10.17
N LEU A 71 -30.49 3.21 10.69
CA LEU A 71 -31.43 4.09 9.98
C LEU A 71 -30.97 5.56 9.99
N VAL A 72 -30.20 5.94 11.00
CA VAL A 72 -29.62 7.28 11.14
C VAL A 72 -28.18 7.09 11.55
N VAL A 73 -27.25 7.73 10.82
CA VAL A 73 -25.82 7.72 11.13
C VAL A 73 -25.56 8.80 12.19
N PRO A 74 -25.15 8.44 13.43
CA PRO A 74 -24.85 9.43 14.47
C PRO A 74 -23.59 10.25 14.13
N ASP A 75 -23.57 11.52 14.53
CA ASP A 75 -22.40 12.40 14.35
C ASP A 75 -21.17 11.92 15.15
N ASP A 76 -21.39 11.19 16.25
CA ASP A 76 -20.37 10.66 17.15
C ASP A 76 -20.07 9.16 16.90
N LEU A 77 -20.44 8.63 15.73
CA LEU A 77 -20.20 7.23 15.37
C LEU A 77 -18.71 6.85 15.45
N ASP A 78 -18.38 5.95 16.38
CA ASP A 78 -17.05 5.33 16.44
C ASP A 78 -16.99 4.11 15.51
N ILE A 79 -16.41 4.33 14.32
CA ILE A 79 -16.20 3.26 13.32
C ILE A 79 -15.23 2.17 13.78
N SER A 80 -14.50 2.36 14.88
CA SER A 80 -13.55 1.37 15.39
C SER A 80 -14.23 0.23 16.16
N CYS A 81 -15.47 0.40 16.61
CA CYS A 81 -16.26 -0.64 17.28
C CYS A 81 -16.59 -1.79 16.33
N VAL A 82 -16.55 -3.05 16.76
CA VAL A 82 -16.91 -4.18 15.86
C VAL A 82 -18.41 -4.16 15.48
N SER A 83 -19.26 -3.53 16.30
CA SER A 83 -20.70 -3.41 16.08
C SER A 83 -21.10 -2.84 14.72
N VAL A 84 -20.32 -1.91 14.16
CA VAL A 84 -20.57 -1.32 12.82
C VAL A 84 -20.45 -2.35 11.69
N LEU A 85 -19.83 -3.51 11.93
CA LEU A 85 -19.71 -4.58 10.93
C LEU A 85 -20.90 -5.56 10.92
N HIS A 86 -21.88 -5.42 11.83
CA HIS A 86 -23.04 -6.31 11.86
C HIS A 86 -23.99 -6.05 10.69
N ASN A 87 -24.39 -7.12 10.00
CA ASN A 87 -25.33 -7.07 8.86
C ASN A 87 -24.87 -6.07 7.78
N VAL A 88 -23.56 -6.05 7.50
CA VAL A 88 -22.92 -5.21 6.49
C VAL A 88 -22.32 -6.11 5.41
N ASP A 89 -22.44 -5.70 4.14
CA ASP A 89 -21.90 -6.44 3.00
C ASP A 89 -20.36 -6.43 2.95
N GLU A 90 -19.78 -7.40 2.26
CA GLU A 90 -18.32 -7.58 2.21
C GLU A 90 -17.58 -6.34 1.66
N GLN A 91 -18.15 -5.62 0.69
CA GLN A 91 -17.52 -4.42 0.13
C GLN A 91 -17.54 -3.26 1.13
N SER A 92 -18.63 -3.10 1.88
CA SER A 92 -18.69 -2.13 2.99
C SER A 92 -17.69 -2.47 4.10
N VAL A 93 -17.57 -3.76 4.48
CA VAL A 93 -16.55 -4.21 5.46
C VAL A 93 -15.14 -3.84 5.00
N ARG A 94 -14.81 -4.09 3.73
CA ARG A 94 -13.51 -3.71 3.15
C ARG A 94 -13.29 -2.20 3.16
N SER A 95 -14.32 -1.42 2.83
CA SER A 95 -14.26 0.05 2.81
C SER A 95 -14.05 0.64 4.21
N LEU A 96 -14.74 0.10 5.23
CA LEU A 96 -14.57 0.49 6.64
C LEU A 96 -13.18 0.15 7.17
N ASN A 97 -12.59 -0.96 6.71
CA ASN A 97 -11.36 -1.47 7.30
C ASN A 97 -10.16 -0.52 7.12
N GLY A 98 -10.12 0.27 6.05
CA GLY A 98 -9.06 1.28 5.84
C GLY A 98 -8.95 2.26 7.00
N CYS A 99 -10.06 2.90 7.37
CA CYS A 99 -10.12 3.85 8.46
C CYS A 99 -9.93 3.17 9.83
N ARG A 100 -10.57 2.01 10.05
CA ARG A 100 -10.40 1.22 11.28
C ARG A 100 -8.94 0.86 11.55
N VAL A 101 -8.20 0.45 10.52
CA VAL A 101 -6.77 0.13 10.63
C VAL A 101 -5.94 1.36 10.96
N ALA A 102 -6.23 2.51 10.34
CA ALA A 102 -5.53 3.76 10.63
C ALA A 102 -5.69 4.17 12.10
N ASP A 103 -6.91 4.09 12.63
CA ASP A 103 -7.20 4.40 14.04
C ASP A 103 -6.52 3.44 15.00
N GLN A 104 -6.59 2.13 14.70
CA GLN A 104 -5.92 1.11 15.51
C GLN A 104 -4.40 1.30 15.54
N ILE A 105 -3.76 1.66 14.43
CA ILE A 105 -2.33 1.98 14.43
C ILE A 105 -2.02 3.14 15.39
N LEU A 106 -2.82 4.20 15.36
CA LEU A 106 -2.61 5.36 16.25
C LEU A 106 -2.85 5.03 17.72
N LYS A 107 -3.82 4.16 18.03
CA LYS A 107 -4.07 3.65 19.39
C LYS A 107 -2.95 2.73 19.89
N LEU A 108 -2.27 2.00 19.00
CA LEU A 108 -1.27 0.97 19.35
C LEU A 108 0.18 1.47 19.41
N VAL A 109 0.46 2.72 19.01
CA VAL A 109 1.80 3.30 19.11
C VAL A 109 1.98 4.08 20.42
N PRO A 110 3.13 3.96 21.11
CA PRO A 110 3.37 4.63 22.39
C PRO A 110 3.56 6.14 22.26
N ASN A 111 4.07 6.62 21.12
CA ASN A 111 4.24 8.04 20.84
C ASN A 111 3.91 8.34 19.37
N ILE A 112 2.80 9.04 19.15
CA ILE A 112 2.26 9.35 17.82
C ILE A 112 3.19 10.28 17.04
N GLU A 113 3.83 11.24 17.69
CA GLU A 113 4.72 12.20 17.02
C GLU A 113 6.00 11.52 16.51
N HIS A 114 6.62 10.69 17.35
CA HIS A 114 7.80 9.93 16.97
C HIS A 114 7.48 8.93 15.85
N PHE A 115 6.35 8.23 15.96
CA PHE A 115 5.83 7.36 14.91
C PHE A 115 5.65 8.10 13.59
N ARG A 116 4.97 9.25 13.60
CA ARG A 116 4.74 10.06 12.39
C ARG A 116 6.04 10.51 11.74
N THR A 117 7.02 10.91 12.55
CA THR A 117 8.33 11.36 12.05
C THR A 117 9.11 10.21 11.42
N ALA A 118 9.23 9.07 12.11
CA ALA A 118 9.89 7.88 11.58
C ALA A 118 9.21 7.37 10.30
N LEU A 119 7.87 7.34 10.27
CA LEU A 119 7.11 6.91 9.10
C LEU A 119 7.30 7.84 7.91
N ARG A 120 7.37 9.17 8.10
CA ARG A 120 7.69 10.11 7.01
C ARG A 120 9.05 9.80 6.39
N CYS A 121 10.08 9.64 7.22
CA CYS A 121 11.43 9.31 6.78
C CYS A 121 11.48 7.97 6.02
N LEU A 122 10.82 6.92 6.53
CA LEU A 122 10.82 5.61 5.88
C LEU A 122 10.00 5.56 4.60
N LYS A 123 8.87 6.29 4.51
CA LYS A 123 8.12 6.42 3.25
C LYS A 123 8.97 7.16 2.20
N PHE A 124 9.67 8.21 2.60
CA PHE A 124 10.57 8.93 1.68
C PHE A 124 11.73 8.04 1.21
N TRP A 125 12.38 7.35 2.15
CA TRP A 125 13.40 6.34 1.86
C TRP A 125 12.89 5.29 0.87
N ALA A 126 11.74 4.65 1.16
CA ALA A 126 11.19 3.58 0.33
C ALA A 126 10.91 4.04 -1.11
N LYS A 127 10.39 5.26 -1.29
CA LYS A 127 10.22 5.88 -2.62
C LYS A 127 11.55 6.09 -3.33
N ARG A 128 12.56 6.64 -2.64
CA ARG A 128 13.91 6.88 -3.20
C ARG A 128 14.63 5.58 -3.55
N ARG A 129 14.36 4.51 -2.81
CA ARG A 129 14.94 3.17 -3.01
C ARG A 129 14.15 2.27 -3.96
N GLY A 130 13.02 2.73 -4.49
CA GLY A 130 12.22 1.98 -5.47
C GLY A 130 11.45 0.80 -4.88
N VAL A 131 11.14 0.81 -3.57
CA VAL A 131 10.42 -0.27 -2.87
C VAL A 131 9.06 0.18 -2.32
N TYR A 132 8.46 1.20 -2.94
CA TYR A 132 7.16 1.76 -2.55
C TYR A 132 6.14 1.60 -3.70
N SER A 133 5.37 0.51 -3.70
CA SER A 133 4.16 0.31 -4.53
C SER A 133 3.51 -1.04 -4.22
N ASN A 134 2.30 -1.05 -3.65
CA ASN A 134 1.57 -2.30 -3.39
C ASN A 134 1.15 -3.01 -4.69
N VAL A 135 0.84 -2.24 -5.74
CA VAL A 135 0.34 -2.77 -7.02
C VAL A 135 1.43 -3.59 -7.72
N THR A 136 2.68 -3.16 -7.67
CA THR A 136 3.82 -3.88 -8.27
C THR A 136 4.44 -4.94 -7.35
N GLY A 137 3.80 -5.25 -6.22
CA GLY A 137 4.28 -6.28 -5.27
C GLY A 137 5.28 -5.80 -4.23
N PHE A 138 5.49 -4.49 -4.08
CA PHE A 138 6.23 -3.91 -2.96
C PHE A 138 5.28 -3.47 -1.83
N LEU A 139 5.79 -2.68 -0.89
CA LEU A 139 5.04 -2.20 0.27
C LEU A 139 4.38 -0.85 -0.04
N GLY A 140 3.08 -0.76 0.20
CA GLY A 140 2.29 0.47 0.19
C GLY A 140 2.28 1.21 1.52
N GLY A 141 1.54 2.31 1.59
CA GLY A 141 1.54 3.22 2.74
C GLY A 141 1.16 2.55 4.07
N VAL A 142 0.12 1.71 4.08
CA VAL A 142 -0.33 0.99 5.28
C VAL A 142 0.70 -0.04 5.73
N ASN A 143 1.38 -0.73 4.81
CA ASN A 143 2.41 -1.71 5.16
C ASN A 143 3.57 -1.03 5.91
N TRP A 144 4.07 0.09 5.39
CA TRP A 144 5.10 0.89 6.06
C TRP A 144 4.63 1.39 7.43
N ALA A 145 3.38 1.84 7.54
CA ALA A 145 2.81 2.27 8.82
C ALA A 145 2.81 1.14 9.86
N LEU A 146 2.38 -0.07 9.47
CA LEU A 146 2.38 -1.24 10.34
C LEU A 146 3.80 -1.65 10.77
N LEU A 147 4.75 -1.68 9.83
CA LEU A 147 6.15 -1.99 10.17
C LEU A 147 6.73 -0.97 11.16
N VAL A 148 6.54 0.34 10.91
CA VAL A 148 7.05 1.39 11.80
C VAL A 148 6.35 1.36 13.16
N ALA A 149 5.04 1.14 13.20
CA ALA A 149 4.28 1.02 14.43
C ALA A 149 4.82 -0.14 15.29
N ARG A 150 5.16 -1.28 14.68
CA ARG A 150 5.76 -2.41 15.41
C ARG A 150 7.10 -2.04 16.02
N ILE A 151 7.94 -1.30 15.30
CA ILE A 151 9.22 -0.82 15.86
C ILE A 151 8.99 0.14 17.02
N CYS A 152 7.97 1.01 16.94
CA CYS A 152 7.60 1.88 18.05
C CYS A 152 7.17 1.07 19.28
N GLN A 153 6.42 -0.03 19.11
CA GLN A 153 6.06 -0.93 20.23
C GLN A 153 7.28 -1.62 20.87
N LEU A 154 8.25 -2.03 20.06
CA LEU A 154 9.48 -2.67 20.56
C LEU A 154 10.42 -1.69 21.26
N TYR A 155 10.36 -0.40 20.92
CA TYR A 155 11.22 0.65 21.46
C TYR A 155 10.39 1.89 21.87
N PRO A 156 9.58 1.80 22.94
CA PRO A 156 8.56 2.82 23.24
C PRO A 156 9.11 4.21 23.58
N ASN A 157 10.35 4.27 24.09
CA ASN A 157 11.01 5.51 24.48
C ASN A 157 12.04 6.01 23.44
N ALA A 158 12.17 5.33 22.30
CA ALA A 158 13.14 5.73 21.29
C ALA A 158 12.68 6.98 20.53
N ILE A 159 13.64 7.86 20.26
CA ILE A 159 13.46 9.03 19.38
C ILE A 159 13.49 8.61 17.90
N PRO A 160 13.00 9.44 16.95
CA PRO A 160 12.91 9.08 15.54
C PRO A 160 14.20 8.56 14.90
N SER A 161 15.35 9.16 15.19
CA SER A 161 16.65 8.71 14.67
C SER A 161 16.99 7.28 15.08
N MET A 162 16.72 6.92 16.34
CA MET A 162 16.90 5.56 16.84
C MET A 162 15.89 4.59 16.23
N LEU A 163 14.62 5.01 16.07
CA LEU A 163 13.59 4.18 15.44
C LEU A 163 13.96 3.81 14.00
N LEU A 164 14.58 4.72 13.23
CA LEU A 164 15.08 4.45 11.88
C LEU A 164 16.16 3.37 11.87
N SER A 165 17.18 3.49 12.72
CA SER A 165 18.23 2.47 12.85
C SER A 165 17.65 1.12 13.28
N ARG A 166 16.78 1.11 14.31
CA ARG A 166 16.14 -0.11 14.81
C ARG A 166 15.23 -0.75 13.78
N PHE A 167 14.57 0.03 12.93
CA PHE A 167 13.77 -0.48 11.83
C PHE A 167 14.60 -1.37 10.91
N PHE A 168 15.72 -0.86 10.39
CA PHE A 168 16.56 -1.64 9.47
C PHE A 168 17.18 -2.85 10.15
N ARG A 169 17.68 -2.67 11.38
CA ARG A 169 18.28 -3.77 12.15
C ARG A 169 17.28 -4.91 12.40
N VAL A 170 16.08 -4.59 12.86
CA VAL A 170 15.04 -5.59 13.16
C VAL A 170 14.59 -6.29 11.88
N TYR A 171 14.26 -5.55 10.81
CA TYR A 171 13.70 -6.15 9.60
C TYR A 171 14.72 -6.83 8.70
N THR A 172 16.00 -6.48 8.80
CA THR A 172 17.08 -7.26 8.16
C THR A 172 17.23 -8.64 8.79
N GLN A 173 16.98 -8.76 10.10
CA GLN A 173 17.11 -10.00 10.86
C GLN A 173 15.77 -10.75 11.05
N TRP A 174 14.68 -10.18 10.55
CA TRP A 174 13.35 -10.75 10.69
C TRP A 174 13.24 -12.07 9.91
N ARG A 175 12.81 -13.13 10.60
CA ARG A 175 12.69 -14.47 10.01
C ARG A 175 11.39 -14.60 9.23
N TRP A 176 11.32 -14.03 8.04
CA TRP A 176 10.20 -14.23 7.13
C TRP A 176 10.02 -15.74 6.81
N PRO A 177 8.77 -16.26 6.74
CA PRO A 177 7.50 -15.54 6.70
C PRO A 177 6.80 -15.38 8.07
N ASN A 178 7.54 -15.27 9.19
CA ASN A 178 6.88 -14.96 10.47
C ASN A 178 6.12 -13.61 10.37
N PRO A 179 4.85 -13.55 10.81
CA PRO A 179 4.02 -12.36 10.60
C PRO A 179 4.40 -11.21 11.50
N VAL A 180 4.36 -10.00 10.95
CA VAL A 180 4.39 -8.77 11.73
C VAL A 180 2.96 -8.46 12.18
N MET A 181 2.75 -8.40 13.49
CA MET A 181 1.45 -8.12 14.12
C MET A 181 1.62 -7.03 15.19
N LEU A 182 0.67 -6.09 15.26
CA LEU A 182 0.65 -5.05 16.30
C LEU A 182 -0.11 -5.47 17.55
N CYS A 183 -1.08 -6.36 17.40
CA CYS A 183 -1.89 -6.95 18.47
C CYS A 183 -2.13 -8.44 18.17
N SER A 184 -2.72 -9.16 19.12
CA SER A 184 -3.25 -10.50 18.86
C SER A 184 -4.37 -10.44 17.82
N ILE A 185 -4.48 -11.48 17.01
CA ILE A 185 -5.60 -11.65 16.09
C ILE A 185 -6.82 -12.03 16.93
N GLU A 186 -7.86 -11.23 16.86
CA GLU A 186 -9.14 -11.47 17.51
C GLU A 186 -10.10 -12.18 16.54
N GLU A 187 -10.86 -13.13 17.06
CA GLU A 187 -11.96 -13.78 16.37
C GLU A 187 -13.27 -13.20 16.89
N ASP A 188 -14.26 -13.09 16.00
CA ASP A 188 -15.57 -12.53 16.31
C ASP A 188 -16.67 -13.45 15.75
N GLU A 189 -17.84 -13.43 16.37
CA GLU A 189 -19.02 -14.24 15.99
C GLU A 189 -19.54 -13.90 14.59
N LEU A 190 -19.18 -12.74 14.03
CA LEU A 190 -19.50 -12.33 12.66
C LEU A 190 -18.91 -13.25 11.58
N GLY A 191 -17.89 -14.05 11.89
CA GLY A 191 -17.40 -15.11 11.00
C GLY A 191 -16.72 -14.64 9.70
N PHE A 192 -16.33 -13.36 9.59
CA PHE A 192 -15.57 -12.89 8.43
C PHE A 192 -14.22 -13.60 8.27
N PRO A 193 -13.69 -13.72 7.04
CA PRO A 193 -12.39 -14.35 6.80
C PRO A 193 -11.27 -13.58 7.51
N VAL A 194 -10.58 -14.26 8.42
CA VAL A 194 -9.41 -13.74 9.14
C VAL A 194 -8.16 -14.47 8.66
N TRP A 195 -7.06 -13.73 8.49
CA TRP A 195 -5.77 -14.32 8.15
C TRP A 195 -5.30 -15.26 9.26
N ASP A 196 -5.19 -16.55 8.95
CA ASP A 196 -4.62 -17.54 9.85
C ASP A 196 -4.01 -18.69 9.05
N PRO A 197 -2.66 -18.79 8.97
CA PRO A 197 -1.98 -19.85 8.24
C PRO A 197 -2.25 -21.25 8.81
N ARG A 198 -2.76 -21.38 10.04
CA ARG A 198 -3.10 -22.67 10.64
C ARG A 198 -4.41 -23.20 10.04
N LYS A 199 -5.40 -22.32 9.89
CA LYS A 199 -6.76 -22.62 9.39
C LYS A 199 -6.84 -22.58 7.86
N ASN A 200 -6.17 -21.63 7.21
CA ASN A 200 -6.26 -21.42 5.77
C ASN A 200 -4.94 -21.81 5.06
N PRO A 201 -4.94 -22.86 4.21
CA PRO A 201 -3.74 -23.26 3.48
C PRO A 201 -3.16 -22.18 2.56
N ARG A 202 -3.99 -21.27 2.02
CA ARG A 202 -3.51 -20.19 1.13
C ARG A 202 -2.59 -19.22 1.85
N ASP A 203 -2.89 -18.95 3.12
CA ASP A 203 -2.13 -18.02 3.96
C ASP A 203 -0.71 -18.50 4.26
N ARG A 204 -0.47 -19.82 4.17
CA ARG A 204 0.86 -20.43 4.36
C ARG A 204 1.86 -20.07 3.25
N PHE A 205 1.37 -19.66 2.09
CA PHE A 205 2.20 -19.29 0.94
C PHE A 205 2.59 -17.81 0.93
N HIS A 206 2.14 -17.01 1.89
CA HIS A 206 2.53 -15.60 1.98
C HIS A 206 4.01 -15.45 2.37
N HIS A 207 4.76 -14.66 1.60
CA HIS A 207 6.20 -14.50 1.78
C HIS A 207 6.59 -13.49 2.86
N MET A 208 5.83 -12.39 2.99
CA MET A 208 6.12 -11.30 3.91
C MET A 208 4.84 -10.82 4.61
N PRO A 209 4.22 -11.64 5.49
CA PRO A 209 2.92 -11.29 6.07
C PRO A 209 3.02 -10.10 7.04
N ILE A 210 2.25 -9.04 6.76
CA ILE A 210 2.11 -7.84 7.60
C ILE A 210 0.62 -7.67 7.89
N ILE A 211 0.22 -7.94 9.13
CA ILE A 211 -1.19 -8.17 9.46
C ILE A 211 -1.85 -6.88 9.97
N THR A 212 -3.04 -6.59 9.46
CA THR A 212 -3.84 -5.46 9.92
C THR A 212 -4.38 -5.71 11.34
N PRO A 213 -4.37 -4.70 12.23
CA PRO A 213 -4.78 -4.87 13.62
C PRO A 213 -6.29 -4.85 13.86
N ALA A 214 -7.08 -4.34 12.91
CA ALA A 214 -8.54 -4.29 13.03
C ALA A 214 -9.17 -5.58 12.50
N TYR A 215 -10.19 -6.08 13.21
CA TYR A 215 -11.02 -7.18 12.73
C TYR A 215 -11.87 -6.74 11.51
N PRO A 216 -11.97 -7.58 10.46
CA PRO A 216 -11.23 -8.84 10.27
C PRO A 216 -9.76 -8.60 9.89
N CYS A 217 -8.84 -9.24 10.62
CA CYS A 217 -7.41 -9.10 10.37
C CYS A 217 -7.03 -9.76 9.04
N MET A 218 -6.29 -9.03 8.19
CA MET A 218 -5.86 -9.49 6.87
C MET A 218 -4.37 -9.28 6.68
N ASN A 219 -3.75 -10.09 5.80
CA ASN A 219 -2.40 -9.80 5.34
C ASN A 219 -2.43 -8.61 4.36
N SER A 220 -1.89 -7.46 4.76
CA SER A 220 -1.85 -6.25 3.93
C SER A 220 -0.81 -6.29 2.81
N SER A 221 0.14 -7.23 2.83
CA SER A 221 1.26 -7.37 1.89
C SER A 221 1.20 -8.68 1.10
N TYR A 222 -0.02 -9.15 0.80
CA TYR A 222 -0.26 -10.39 0.04
C TYR A 222 0.27 -10.36 -1.40
N ASN A 223 0.56 -9.17 -1.94
CA ASN A 223 1.13 -9.00 -3.27
C ASN A 223 2.64 -9.24 -3.34
N VAL A 224 3.33 -9.33 -2.21
CA VAL A 224 4.78 -9.56 -2.16
C VAL A 224 5.12 -10.95 -2.71
N SER A 225 5.97 -10.98 -3.73
CA SER A 225 6.52 -12.18 -4.37
C SER A 225 7.93 -12.49 -3.84
N VAL A 226 8.52 -13.60 -4.31
CA VAL A 226 9.91 -13.95 -3.95
C VAL A 226 10.89 -12.90 -4.47
N SER A 227 10.73 -12.40 -5.70
CA SER A 227 11.65 -11.41 -6.26
C SER A 227 11.53 -10.04 -5.58
N THR A 228 10.32 -9.60 -5.27
CA THR A 228 10.10 -8.32 -4.58
C THR A 228 10.54 -8.38 -3.13
N LEU A 229 10.31 -9.50 -2.41
CA LEU A 229 10.86 -9.72 -1.07
C LEU A 229 12.40 -9.65 -1.09
N ARG A 230 13.06 -10.29 -2.06
CA ARG A 230 14.52 -10.21 -2.21
C ARG A 230 14.99 -8.75 -2.32
N VAL A 231 14.39 -7.97 -3.21
CA VAL A 231 14.75 -6.56 -3.41
C VAL A 231 14.51 -5.75 -2.12
N ILE A 232 13.38 -5.97 -1.42
CA ILE A 232 13.11 -5.33 -0.13
C ILE A 232 14.22 -5.65 0.88
N MET A 233 14.62 -6.93 0.99
CA MET A 233 15.66 -7.36 1.92
C MET A 233 17.04 -6.79 1.57
N GLU A 234 17.41 -6.73 0.29
CA GLU A 234 18.64 -6.07 -0.17
C GLU A 234 18.65 -4.58 0.21
N GLN A 235 17.51 -3.88 0.03
CA GLN A 235 17.41 -2.49 0.43
C GLN A 235 17.42 -2.32 1.95
N PHE A 236 16.83 -3.24 2.74
CA PHE A 236 16.94 -3.22 4.20
C PHE A 236 18.37 -3.43 4.68
N GLN A 237 19.12 -4.35 4.07
CA GLN A 237 20.54 -4.55 4.37
C GLN A 237 21.37 -3.30 4.07
N CYS A 238 21.15 -2.68 2.90
CA CYS A 238 21.79 -1.43 2.54
C CYS A 238 21.46 -0.31 3.55
N GLY A 239 20.18 -0.16 3.91
CA GLY A 239 19.74 0.80 4.92
C GLY A 239 20.35 0.55 6.30
N ASN A 240 20.48 -0.72 6.70
CA ASN A 240 21.13 -1.10 7.96
C ASN A 240 22.60 -0.68 7.98
N GLY A 241 23.36 -0.99 6.93
CA GLY A 241 24.78 -0.60 6.84
C GLY A 241 24.98 0.91 6.84
N ILE A 242 24.12 1.66 6.15
CA ILE A 242 24.17 3.14 6.19
C ILE A 242 23.85 3.66 7.60
N CYS A 243 22.84 3.09 8.28
CA CYS A 243 22.52 3.48 9.65
C CYS A 243 23.65 3.17 10.65
N GLU A 244 24.35 2.04 10.50
CA GLU A 244 25.54 1.72 11.30
C GLU A 244 26.65 2.75 11.10
N GLU A 245 26.90 3.18 9.86
CA GLU A 245 27.90 4.21 9.56
C GLU A 245 27.48 5.60 10.07
N ILE A 246 26.17 5.93 10.06
CA ILE A 246 25.64 7.16 10.68
C ILE A 246 25.83 7.12 12.21
N GLU A 247 25.54 5.99 12.87
CA GLU A 247 25.75 5.83 14.32
C GLU A 247 27.22 5.99 14.72
N LEU A 248 28.15 5.57 13.84
CA LEU A 248 29.59 5.76 14.00
C LEU A 248 30.09 7.16 13.57
N ASN A 249 29.19 8.08 13.19
CA ASN A 249 29.49 9.42 12.66
C ASN A 249 30.37 9.42 11.38
N LYS A 250 30.30 8.36 10.57
CA LYS A 250 31.04 8.22 9.31
C LYS A 250 30.22 8.57 8.07
N ALA A 251 28.89 8.60 8.20
CA ALA A 251 27.96 8.99 7.14
C ALA A 251 26.93 10.00 7.63
N GLN A 252 26.24 10.66 6.69
CA GLN A 252 25.18 11.63 6.97
C GLN A 252 23.82 11.05 6.57
N TRP A 253 22.73 11.56 7.16
CA TRP A 253 21.37 11.09 6.84
C TRP A 253 21.01 11.22 5.35
N ASN A 254 21.60 12.17 4.63
CA ASN A 254 21.38 12.32 3.19
C ASN A 254 21.75 11.06 2.40
N THR A 255 22.78 10.33 2.84
CA THR A 255 23.22 9.07 2.22
C THR A 255 22.12 8.01 2.26
N LEU A 256 21.35 7.95 3.35
CA LEU A 256 20.22 7.01 3.46
C LEU A 256 19.16 7.28 2.38
N PHE A 257 18.99 8.54 1.98
CA PHE A 257 17.94 8.98 1.05
C PHE A 257 18.43 9.13 -0.41
N GLU A 258 19.64 8.65 -0.73
CA GLU A 258 20.14 8.61 -2.09
C GLU A 258 19.24 7.76 -3.00
N ARG A 259 19.02 8.25 -4.22
CA ARG A 259 18.14 7.60 -5.19
C ARG A 259 18.77 6.28 -5.64
N TYR A 260 17.98 5.22 -5.68
CA TYR A 260 18.40 3.97 -6.30
C TYR A 260 18.53 4.16 -7.82
N LEU A 261 19.71 3.89 -8.36
CA LEU A 261 20.03 4.03 -9.78
C LEU A 261 19.54 2.81 -10.55
N PHE A 262 18.20 2.68 -10.65
CA PHE A 262 17.54 1.52 -11.21
C PHE A 262 18.04 1.15 -12.62
N PHE A 263 18.22 2.14 -13.51
CA PHE A 263 18.65 1.95 -14.89
C PHE A 263 20.15 1.66 -15.05
N GLU A 264 20.91 1.69 -13.97
CA GLU A 264 22.33 1.30 -13.93
C GLU A 264 22.53 -0.02 -13.16
N ALA A 265 21.53 -0.45 -12.39
CA ALA A 265 21.63 -1.60 -11.50
C ALA A 265 21.52 -2.95 -12.20
N TYR A 266 20.91 -3.00 -13.39
CA TYR A 266 20.70 -4.22 -14.16
C TYR A 266 21.36 -4.16 -15.53
N LYS A 267 21.82 -5.32 -16.00
CA LYS A 267 22.34 -5.49 -17.37
C LYS A 267 21.24 -5.63 -18.41
N ASN A 268 20.09 -6.17 -18.00
CA ASN A 268 18.96 -6.46 -18.88
C ASN A 268 17.70 -5.86 -18.27
N TYR A 269 16.85 -5.31 -19.14
CA TYR A 269 15.56 -4.74 -18.75
C TYR A 269 14.47 -5.30 -19.67
N LEU A 270 13.29 -5.53 -19.09
CA LEU A 270 12.06 -5.71 -19.83
C LEU A 270 11.31 -4.38 -19.82
N GLN A 271 10.98 -3.88 -21.01
CA GLN A 271 10.16 -2.69 -21.19
C GLN A 271 8.76 -3.11 -21.65
N VAL A 272 7.74 -2.54 -21.03
CA VAL A 272 6.33 -2.71 -21.40
C VAL A 272 5.81 -1.34 -21.83
N ASP A 273 5.63 -1.16 -23.13
CA ASP A 273 5.09 0.07 -23.71
C ASP A 273 3.57 0.03 -23.79
N ILE A 274 2.96 1.12 -23.37
CA ILE A 274 1.52 1.36 -23.38
C ILE A 274 1.29 2.55 -24.29
N VAL A 275 0.43 2.38 -25.29
CA VAL A 275 0.10 3.41 -26.28
C VAL A 275 -1.41 3.44 -26.45
N SER A 276 -1.98 4.62 -26.62
CA SER A 276 -3.41 4.84 -26.85
C SER A 276 -3.63 5.91 -27.91
N ALA A 277 -4.89 6.05 -28.36
CA ALA A 277 -5.29 7.07 -29.31
C ALA A 277 -5.35 8.46 -28.67
N ASP A 278 -5.87 8.56 -27.45
CA ASP A 278 -6.00 9.79 -26.67
C ASP A 278 -5.60 9.59 -25.19
N ALA A 279 -5.67 10.67 -24.41
CA ALA A 279 -5.23 10.71 -23.03
C ALA A 279 -6.19 9.98 -22.06
N ASP A 280 -7.49 9.97 -22.34
CA ASP A 280 -8.49 9.34 -21.48
C ASP A 280 -8.38 7.81 -21.60
N ASP A 281 -8.24 7.31 -22.82
CA ASP A 281 -7.92 5.92 -23.10
C ASP A 281 -6.59 5.51 -22.47
N LEU A 282 -5.57 6.40 -22.50
CA LEU A 282 -4.27 6.11 -21.88
C LEU A 282 -4.43 5.86 -20.39
N LEU A 283 -5.24 6.68 -19.70
CA LEU A 283 -5.42 6.62 -18.26
C LEU A 283 -6.03 5.28 -17.84
N ALA A 284 -7.11 4.87 -18.50
CA ALA A 284 -7.76 3.59 -18.25
C ALA A 284 -6.83 2.41 -18.60
N TRP A 285 -6.17 2.47 -19.77
CA TRP A 285 -5.30 1.40 -20.27
C TRP A 285 -4.05 1.21 -19.43
N LYS A 286 -3.46 2.32 -18.95
CA LYS A 286 -2.37 2.33 -17.98
C LYS A 286 -2.79 1.64 -16.68
N GLY A 287 -3.88 2.07 -16.05
CA GLY A 287 -4.34 1.48 -14.78
C GLY A 287 -4.61 -0.02 -14.90
N TRP A 288 -5.23 -0.44 -16.01
CA TRP A 288 -5.47 -1.84 -16.31
C TRP A 288 -4.16 -2.65 -16.45
N THR A 289 -3.16 -2.10 -17.15
CA THR A 289 -1.86 -2.76 -17.37
C THR A 289 -1.05 -2.82 -16.08
N GLU A 290 -0.98 -1.72 -15.33
CA GLU A 290 -0.25 -1.62 -14.06
C GLU A 290 -0.72 -2.68 -13.05
N SER A 291 -2.04 -2.88 -12.95
CA SER A 291 -2.64 -3.90 -12.09
C SER A 291 -2.21 -5.35 -12.42
N ARG A 292 -1.67 -5.58 -13.62
CA ARG A 292 -1.26 -6.90 -14.15
C ARG A 292 0.25 -7.10 -14.20
N LEU A 293 1.06 -6.07 -13.96
CA LEU A 293 2.54 -6.20 -13.93
C LEU A 293 3.01 -7.20 -12.86
N ARG A 294 2.29 -7.29 -11.75
CA ARG A 294 2.54 -8.32 -10.73
C ARG A 294 2.34 -9.73 -11.27
N LEU A 295 1.31 -9.97 -12.09
CA LEU A 295 1.06 -11.27 -12.70
C LEU A 295 2.19 -11.66 -13.66
N LEU A 296 2.74 -10.69 -14.39
CA LEU A 296 3.92 -10.90 -15.24
C LEU A 296 5.13 -11.31 -14.40
N THR A 297 5.38 -10.63 -13.28
CA THR A 297 6.45 -10.99 -12.32
C THR A 297 6.30 -12.44 -11.86
N LEU A 298 5.11 -12.84 -11.43
CA LEU A 298 4.82 -14.20 -10.95
C LEU A 298 4.98 -15.25 -12.06
N LYS A 299 4.58 -14.93 -13.30
CA LYS A 299 4.78 -15.82 -14.45
C LYS A 299 6.25 -16.03 -14.75
N ILE A 300 7.07 -14.96 -14.74
CA ILE A 300 8.52 -15.08 -14.97
C ILE A 300 9.17 -15.92 -13.87
N GLU A 301 8.84 -15.68 -12.60
CA GLU A 301 9.35 -16.47 -11.48
C GLU A 301 9.02 -17.96 -11.65
N ARG A 302 7.76 -18.27 -11.97
CA ARG A 302 7.29 -19.66 -12.16
C ARG A 302 7.92 -20.32 -13.37
N ASP A 303 7.86 -19.69 -14.54
CA ASP A 303 8.25 -20.30 -15.82
C ASP A 303 9.78 -20.41 -15.98
N THR A 304 10.54 -19.66 -15.17
CA THR A 304 12.01 -19.80 -15.07
C THR A 304 12.47 -20.61 -13.86
N ASN A 305 11.56 -21.23 -13.11
CA ASN A 305 11.86 -21.93 -11.86
C ASN A 305 12.70 -21.08 -10.87
N GLY A 306 12.43 -19.78 -10.82
CA GLY A 306 13.14 -18.81 -9.98
C GLY A 306 14.57 -18.49 -10.44
N MET A 307 15.00 -18.95 -11.61
CA MET A 307 16.31 -18.62 -12.16
C MET A 307 16.41 -17.16 -12.60
N LEU A 308 15.33 -16.60 -13.15
CA LEU A 308 15.28 -15.20 -13.56
C LEU A 308 14.56 -14.39 -12.49
N GLN A 309 15.30 -13.50 -11.83
CA GLN A 309 14.77 -12.61 -10.81
C GLN A 309 14.35 -11.29 -11.45
N CYS A 310 13.18 -10.81 -11.04
CA CYS A 310 12.58 -9.59 -11.57
C CYS A 310 12.54 -8.47 -10.53
N HIS A 311 12.92 -7.27 -10.90
CA HIS A 311 12.69 -6.05 -10.11
C HIS A 311 11.75 -5.13 -10.89
N PRO A 312 10.43 -5.16 -10.65
CA PRO A 312 9.51 -4.22 -11.29
C PRO A 312 9.80 -2.80 -10.83
N TYR A 313 9.97 -1.84 -11.75
CA TYR A 313 10.14 -0.45 -11.38
C TYR A 313 8.77 0.14 -10.98
N PRO A 314 8.61 0.74 -9.78
CA PRO A 314 7.31 1.22 -9.33
C PRO A 314 6.74 2.41 -10.11
N ASN A 315 7.59 3.16 -10.82
CA ASN A 315 7.16 4.39 -11.48
C ASN A 315 7.09 4.18 -12.98
N GLU A 316 6.12 4.84 -13.61
CA GLU A 316 6.08 4.93 -15.06
C GLU A 316 7.20 5.84 -15.60
N TYR A 317 7.48 5.64 -16.88
CA TYR A 317 8.34 6.50 -17.67
C TYR A 317 7.55 7.07 -18.85
N VAL A 318 7.69 8.37 -19.09
CA VAL A 318 7.06 9.05 -20.24
C VAL A 318 8.16 9.70 -21.05
N ASP A 319 8.25 9.31 -22.33
CA ASP A 319 9.19 9.89 -23.28
C ASP A 319 8.60 11.17 -23.89
N LYS A 320 9.03 12.31 -23.38
CA LYS A 320 8.53 13.63 -23.83
C LYS A 320 8.85 13.94 -25.30
N SER A 321 9.67 13.15 -25.99
CA SER A 321 9.93 13.32 -27.42
C SER A 321 8.82 12.76 -28.31
N LYS A 322 8.00 11.82 -27.81
CA LYS A 322 6.90 11.23 -28.57
C LYS A 322 5.67 12.12 -28.49
N LEU A 323 5.03 12.36 -29.63
CA LEU A 323 3.88 13.26 -29.78
C LEU A 323 2.52 12.57 -29.56
N PHE A 324 2.52 11.28 -29.25
CA PHE A 324 1.31 10.50 -28.99
C PHE A 324 1.23 10.07 -27.52
N PRO A 325 0.01 9.91 -26.96
CA PRO A 325 -0.18 9.41 -25.60
C PRO A 325 0.46 8.03 -25.40
N HIS A 326 1.44 7.96 -24.49
CA HIS A 326 2.12 6.72 -24.17
C HIS A 326 2.74 6.78 -22.77
N CYS A 327 3.01 5.62 -22.20
CA CYS A 327 3.92 5.45 -21.08
C CYS A 327 4.60 4.08 -21.15
N SER A 328 5.69 3.93 -20.40
CA SER A 328 6.48 2.70 -20.36
C SER A 328 6.70 2.28 -18.91
N PHE A 329 6.55 0.98 -18.65
CA PHE A 329 6.99 0.36 -17.41
C PHE A 329 8.24 -0.47 -17.65
N PHE A 330 9.12 -0.52 -16.65
CA PHE A 330 10.38 -1.25 -16.73
C PHE A 330 10.48 -2.32 -15.65
N MET A 331 11.14 -3.43 -15.95
CA MET A 331 11.51 -4.45 -14.98
C MET A 331 12.99 -4.80 -15.16
N GLY A 332 13.78 -4.67 -14.11
CA GLY A 332 15.17 -5.10 -14.08
C GLY A 332 15.24 -6.62 -14.02
N LEU A 333 16.07 -7.22 -14.88
CA LEU A 333 16.22 -8.66 -14.98
C LEU A 333 17.64 -9.07 -14.59
N GLN A 334 17.75 -10.06 -13.71
CA GLN A 334 19.02 -10.67 -13.35
C GLN A 334 18.86 -12.18 -13.17
N ARG A 335 19.89 -12.94 -13.56
CA ARG A 335 19.94 -14.36 -13.27
C ARG A 335 20.35 -14.54 -11.81
N LYS A 336 19.67 -15.43 -11.09
CA LYS A 336 20.08 -15.85 -9.74
C LYS A 336 21.48 -16.47 -9.84
N GLU A 337 22.42 -15.95 -9.06
CA GLU A 337 23.74 -16.56 -8.92
C GLU A 337 23.58 -17.94 -8.27
N GLY A 338 24.24 -18.94 -8.89
CA GLY A 338 24.10 -20.36 -8.55
C GLY A 338 24.94 -20.77 -7.36
#